data_AF-A0A966ZAI1-F1
#
_entry.id   AF-A0A966ZAI1-F1
#
_cell.length_a   1.000
_cell.length_b   1.000
_cell.length_c   1.000
_cell.angle_alpha   90.00
_cell.angle_beta   90.00
_cell.angle_gamma   90.00
#
_symmetry.space_group_name_H-M   'P 1'
#
loop_
_entity.id
_entity.type
_entity.pdbx_description
1 polymer ?
#
loop_
_entity_poly.entity_id
_entity_poly.type
_entity_poly.pdbx_seq_one_letter_code
_entity_poly.pdbx_strand_id
1 'polypeptide(L)'
;ATDIQENLRKLCSVEVLSRIDVVNLDGWVGNFLRGQGYRHDVVFDADENDAWSYALNQAPADVQLPPNFYRSEWEQVVQAQNVTDAEQYMKASRIGRGTKLTREARKKIWPVFQEYRARLNEQGKKEYVDLLRDARGLIQSKGITLPYRAVIVDEAQDLSAEAFRMIRAMVPEAANDLFIVGDAHQRIYRYRVSLGQCGIDIRGRGKKLRINYRTTDEIRRYAVALLEGRDIDDLDGGADQQKGYVSLTHGGPPLVKGFASFGEEIAFLKGHIEGLVRDGAALESICVVARTKHLVDGYAAQLQTAGFETYEIKRNAAERRDKTGIRLATMHRVKGLEF
;
A
#
# COMPACT_ATOMS: atom_id res chain seq x y z
N ALA A 1 2.81 7.50 -9.70
CA ALA A 1 3.81 7.61 -10.79
C ALA A 1 3.35 8.59 -11.87
N THR A 2 2.23 8.35 -12.55
CA THR A 2 1.73 9.22 -13.64
C THR A 2 1.56 10.67 -13.21
N ASP A 3 0.87 10.94 -12.10
CA ASP A 3 0.62 12.31 -11.62
C ASP A 3 1.92 13.07 -11.29
N ILE A 4 2.91 12.38 -10.68
CA ILE A 4 4.24 12.95 -10.42
C ILE A 4 4.92 13.30 -11.75
N GLN A 5 4.85 12.42 -12.75
CA GLN A 5 5.44 12.67 -14.06
C GLN A 5 4.77 13.84 -14.78
N GLU A 6 3.45 13.98 -14.69
CA GLU A 6 2.72 15.12 -15.25
C GLU A 6 3.07 16.44 -14.57
N ASN A 7 3.22 16.45 -13.25
CA ASN A 7 3.65 17.63 -12.51
C ASN A 7 5.10 18.02 -12.84
N LEU A 8 6.00 17.03 -12.97
CA LEU A 8 7.38 17.29 -13.39
C LEU A 8 7.45 17.86 -14.81
N ARG A 9 6.59 17.45 -15.74
CA ARG A 9 6.51 18.05 -17.08
C ARG A 9 6.16 19.55 -17.07
N LYS A 10 5.46 20.02 -16.04
CA LYS A 10 5.12 21.45 -15.87
C LYS A 10 6.27 22.25 -15.25
N LEU A 11 7.18 21.60 -14.53
CA LEU A 11 8.25 22.24 -13.75
C LEU A 11 9.63 22.13 -14.39
N CYS A 12 9.90 21.05 -15.12
CA CYS A 12 11.21 20.72 -15.65
C CYS A 12 11.29 20.94 -17.17
N SER A 13 12.47 21.31 -17.65
CA SER A 13 12.77 21.24 -19.09
C SER A 13 12.80 19.79 -19.57
N VAL A 14 12.67 19.57 -20.88
CA VAL A 14 12.75 18.23 -21.50
C VAL A 14 14.09 17.55 -21.19
N GLU A 15 15.18 18.32 -21.16
CA GLU A 15 16.53 17.80 -20.83
C GLU A 15 16.63 17.35 -19.36
N VAL A 16 16.04 18.09 -18.43
CA VAL A 16 16.04 17.69 -17.01
C VAL A 16 15.15 16.46 -16.83
N LEU A 17 13.98 16.45 -17.46
CA LEU A 17 13.02 15.35 -17.34
C LEU A 17 13.58 14.03 -17.89
N SER A 18 14.40 14.07 -18.95
CA SER A 18 15.03 12.85 -19.50
C SER A 18 16.06 12.20 -18.57
N ARG A 19 16.47 12.89 -17.49
CA ARG A 19 17.37 12.38 -16.45
C ARG A 19 16.64 11.94 -15.18
N ILE A 20 15.30 11.94 -15.18
CA ILE A 20 14.47 11.58 -14.02
C ILE A 20 13.63 10.36 -14.36
N ASP A 21 13.85 9.28 -13.61
CA ASP A 21 12.98 8.10 -13.67
C ASP A 21 11.84 8.23 -12.66
N VAL A 22 10.59 8.17 -13.16
CA VAL A 22 9.38 8.13 -12.33
C VAL A 22 8.73 6.76 -12.49
N VAL A 23 8.98 5.87 -11.54
CA VAL A 23 8.59 4.46 -11.62
C VAL A 23 8.03 3.96 -10.29
N ASN A 24 7.15 2.97 -10.35
CA ASN A 24 6.80 2.17 -9.18
C ASN A 24 7.95 1.17 -8.90
N LEU A 25 8.28 0.95 -7.62
CA LEU A 25 9.40 0.09 -7.23
C LEU A 25 9.27 -1.33 -7.78
N ASP A 26 8.07 -1.89 -7.80
CA ASP A 26 7.78 -3.24 -8.29
C ASP A 26 8.09 -3.34 -9.78
N GLY A 27 7.67 -2.32 -10.54
CA GLY A 27 7.97 -2.20 -11.96
C GLY A 27 9.47 -2.06 -12.22
N TRP A 28 10.18 -1.27 -11.40
CA TRP A 28 11.63 -1.12 -11.50
C TRP A 28 12.36 -2.44 -11.24
N VAL A 29 12.02 -3.13 -10.14
CA VAL A 29 12.63 -4.40 -9.73
C VAL A 29 12.40 -5.48 -10.78
N GLY A 30 11.17 -5.59 -11.29
CA GLY A 30 10.85 -6.54 -12.36
C GLY A 30 11.64 -6.28 -13.64
N ASN A 31 11.78 -5.02 -14.04
CA ASN A 31 12.58 -4.64 -15.21
C ASN A 31 14.08 -4.93 -15.02
N PHE A 32 14.62 -4.57 -13.85
CA PHE A 32 16.01 -4.83 -13.51
C PHE A 32 16.32 -6.33 -13.55
N LEU A 33 15.49 -7.15 -12.89
CA LEU A 33 15.67 -8.60 -12.86
C LEU A 33 15.58 -9.22 -14.27
N ARG A 34 14.60 -8.82 -15.08
CA ARG A 34 14.52 -9.27 -16.49
C ARG A 34 15.78 -8.91 -17.29
N GLY A 35 16.31 -7.70 -17.10
CA GLY A 35 17.57 -7.26 -17.71
C GLY A 35 18.78 -8.09 -17.28
N GLN A 36 18.72 -8.71 -16.10
CA GLN A 36 19.74 -9.64 -15.59
C GLN A 36 19.52 -11.11 -16.00
N GLY A 37 18.54 -11.39 -16.87
CA GLY A 37 18.21 -12.74 -17.34
C GLY A 37 17.39 -13.56 -16.34
N TYR A 38 16.77 -12.91 -15.35
CA TYR A 38 15.93 -13.56 -14.35
C TYR A 38 14.57 -13.97 -14.95
N ARG A 39 14.17 -15.23 -14.73
CA ARG A 39 13.02 -15.86 -15.42
C ARG A 39 11.79 -16.16 -14.54
N HIS A 40 11.80 -15.79 -13.27
CA HIS A 40 10.65 -16.13 -12.41
C HIS A 40 9.51 -15.11 -12.55
N ASP A 41 8.28 -15.62 -12.47
CA ASP A 41 7.06 -14.81 -12.46
C ASP A 41 6.70 -14.32 -11.05
N VAL A 42 6.06 -13.15 -10.97
CA VAL A 42 5.68 -12.52 -9.70
C VAL A 42 4.27 -12.94 -9.29
N VAL A 43 4.12 -13.36 -8.03
CA VAL A 43 2.81 -13.54 -7.41
C VAL A 43 2.49 -12.29 -6.58
N PHE A 44 1.50 -11.52 -7.03
CA PHE A 44 1.02 -10.32 -6.34
C PHE A 44 -0.15 -10.61 -5.39
N ASP A 45 -0.97 -11.61 -5.72
CA ASP A 45 -2.10 -12.03 -4.89
C ASP A 45 -2.04 -13.54 -4.65
N ALA A 46 -2.13 -13.93 -3.38
CA ALA A 46 -2.13 -15.34 -3.00
C ALA A 46 -3.45 -16.02 -3.37
N ASP A 47 -4.55 -15.26 -3.49
CA ASP A 47 -5.85 -15.79 -3.88
C ASP A 47 -5.91 -16.18 -5.37
N GLU A 48 -4.97 -15.70 -6.18
CA GLU A 48 -4.79 -16.12 -7.59
C GLU A 48 -3.86 -17.35 -7.74
N ASN A 49 -3.38 -17.92 -6.63
CA ASN A 49 -2.48 -19.07 -6.67
C ASN A 49 -2.88 -20.19 -5.70
N ASP A 50 -3.29 -21.33 -6.27
CA ASP A 50 -3.64 -22.55 -5.53
C ASP A 50 -2.53 -23.05 -4.59
N ALA A 51 -1.27 -22.64 -4.79
CA ALA A 51 -0.14 -23.00 -3.93
C ALA A 51 -0.41 -22.76 -2.44
N TRP A 52 -1.14 -21.69 -2.09
CA TRP A 52 -1.47 -21.42 -0.69
C TRP A 52 -2.49 -22.43 -0.15
N SER A 53 -3.53 -22.74 -0.93
CA SER A 53 -4.52 -23.76 -0.60
C SER A 53 -3.89 -25.14 -0.41
N TYR A 54 -2.95 -25.52 -1.28
CA TYR A 54 -2.20 -26.77 -1.13
C TYR A 54 -1.32 -26.79 0.12
N ALA A 55 -0.64 -25.68 0.43
CA ALA A 55 0.16 -25.56 1.63
C ALA A 55 -0.69 -25.72 2.91
N LEU A 56 -1.91 -25.18 2.92
CA LEU A 56 -2.84 -25.33 4.04
C LEU A 56 -3.29 -26.77 4.27
N ASN A 57 -3.19 -27.67 3.28
CA ASN A 57 -3.44 -29.11 3.51
C ASN A 57 -2.38 -29.76 4.40
N GLN A 58 -1.20 -29.13 4.55
CA GLN A 58 -0.17 -29.56 5.51
C GLN A 58 -0.41 -29.01 6.91
N ALA A 59 -1.49 -28.23 7.13
CA ALA A 59 -1.79 -27.66 8.43
C ALA A 59 -2.13 -28.77 9.43
N PRO A 60 -1.43 -28.81 10.59
CA PRO A 60 -1.63 -29.84 11.58
C PRO A 60 -3.01 -29.69 12.26
N ALA A 61 -3.81 -30.76 12.23
CA ALA A 61 -5.18 -30.77 12.76
C ALA A 61 -5.25 -30.51 14.28
N ASP A 62 -4.19 -30.84 15.01
CA ASP A 62 -4.08 -30.70 16.46
C ASP A 62 -3.70 -29.29 16.93
N VAL A 63 -3.20 -28.42 16.04
CA VAL A 63 -2.74 -27.06 16.42
C VAL A 63 -3.87 -26.02 16.32
N GLN A 64 -5.02 -26.34 15.72
CA GLN A 64 -6.25 -25.52 15.66
C GLN A 64 -6.02 -24.00 15.44
N LEU A 65 -5.23 -23.66 14.42
CA LEU A 65 -5.00 -22.26 14.02
C LEU A 65 -5.89 -21.88 12.84
N PRO A 66 -6.46 -20.66 12.81
CA PRO A 66 -7.29 -20.23 11.69
C PRO A 66 -6.43 -20.02 10.41
N PRO A 67 -6.98 -20.21 9.19
CA PRO A 67 -6.20 -20.09 7.95
C PRO A 67 -5.47 -18.75 7.78
N ASN A 68 -6.09 -17.65 8.22
CA ASN A 68 -5.49 -16.31 8.18
C ASN A 68 -4.24 -16.17 9.07
N PHE A 69 -4.11 -16.99 10.12
CA PHE A 69 -2.93 -17.02 10.97
C PHE A 69 -1.69 -17.42 10.16
N TYR A 70 -1.78 -18.51 9.38
CA TYR A 70 -0.66 -19.00 8.58
C TYR A 70 -0.18 -17.96 7.59
N ARG A 71 -1.11 -17.23 6.94
CA ARG A 71 -0.75 -16.20 5.97
C ARG A 71 -0.01 -15.05 6.64
N SER A 72 -0.59 -14.57 7.73
CA SER A 72 0.00 -13.49 8.51
C SER A 72 1.34 -13.88 9.14
N GLU A 73 1.51 -15.15 9.51
CA GLU A 73 2.76 -15.71 10.03
C GLU A 73 3.84 -15.82 8.94
N TRP A 74 3.47 -16.30 7.75
CA TRP A 74 4.34 -16.32 6.57
C TRP A 74 4.85 -14.91 6.25
N GLU A 75 3.97 -13.93 6.15
CA GLU A 75 4.34 -12.55 5.80
C GLU A 75 5.19 -11.85 6.87
N GLN A 76 4.74 -11.89 8.13
CA GLN A 76 5.33 -11.06 9.20
C GLN A 76 6.50 -11.73 9.94
N VAL A 77 6.68 -13.05 9.80
CA VAL A 77 7.78 -13.76 10.45
C VAL A 77 8.69 -14.38 9.39
N VAL A 78 8.15 -15.26 8.54
CA VAL A 78 8.98 -16.03 7.60
C VAL A 78 9.59 -15.11 6.54
N GLN A 79 8.77 -14.32 5.84
CA GLN A 79 9.24 -13.36 4.85
C GLN A 79 9.95 -12.16 5.50
N ALA A 80 9.36 -11.51 6.50
CA ALA A 80 9.98 -10.32 7.10
C ALA A 80 11.41 -10.54 7.63
N GLN A 81 11.73 -11.76 8.10
CA GLN A 81 13.07 -12.11 8.61
C GLN A 81 13.89 -12.98 7.64
N ASN A 82 13.41 -13.19 6.41
CA ASN A 82 14.07 -14.03 5.39
C ASN A 82 14.42 -15.44 5.90
N VAL A 83 13.46 -16.08 6.58
CA VAL A 83 13.63 -17.41 7.14
C VAL A 83 13.62 -18.44 6.02
N THR A 84 14.75 -19.12 5.80
CA THR A 84 14.92 -20.10 4.73
C THR A 84 14.70 -21.54 5.16
N ASP A 85 14.86 -21.83 6.46
CA ASP A 85 14.84 -23.19 7.00
C ASP A 85 14.16 -23.27 8.38
N ALA A 86 13.93 -24.51 8.82
CA ALA A 86 13.25 -24.79 10.09
C ALA A 86 14.03 -24.25 11.29
N GLU A 87 15.36 -24.30 11.27
CA GLU A 87 16.18 -23.87 12.41
C GLU A 87 16.09 -22.36 12.61
N GLN A 88 16.17 -21.60 11.52
CA GLN A 88 15.94 -20.17 11.50
C GLN A 88 14.52 -19.85 11.98
N TYR A 89 13.50 -20.60 11.54
CA TYR A 89 12.13 -20.36 11.97
C TYR A 89 11.93 -20.54 13.47
N MET A 90 12.60 -21.53 14.06
CA MET A 90 12.56 -21.77 15.50
C MET A 90 13.17 -20.61 16.30
N LYS A 91 14.18 -19.94 15.74
CA LYS A 91 14.88 -18.79 16.35
C LYS A 91 14.25 -17.43 16.02
N ALA A 92 13.42 -17.36 14.98
CA ALA A 92 12.81 -16.12 14.51
C ALA A 92 12.00 -15.42 15.61
N SER A 93 12.10 -14.08 15.65
CA SER A 93 11.33 -13.26 16.58
C SER A 93 9.85 -13.24 16.17
N ARG A 94 8.94 -13.32 17.15
CA ARG A 94 7.48 -13.24 16.95
C ARG A 94 6.85 -12.11 17.75
N ILE A 95 7.63 -11.09 18.10
CA ILE A 95 7.17 -9.96 18.91
C ILE A 95 5.98 -9.30 18.20
N GLY A 96 4.92 -9.00 18.95
CA GLY A 96 3.73 -8.31 18.42
C GLY A 96 2.71 -9.18 17.68
N ARG A 97 2.93 -10.50 17.53
CA ARG A 97 2.00 -11.40 16.80
C ARG A 97 0.69 -11.70 17.54
N GLY A 98 0.63 -11.49 18.87
CA GLY A 98 -0.56 -11.76 19.69
C GLY A 98 -0.86 -13.25 19.94
N THR A 99 -0.66 -14.12 18.95
CA THR A 99 -0.82 -15.58 19.09
C THR A 99 0.47 -16.22 19.60
N LYS A 100 0.42 -16.81 20.80
CA LYS A 100 1.52 -17.59 21.37
C LYS A 100 1.63 -18.94 20.65
N LEU A 101 2.82 -19.28 20.19
CA LEU A 101 3.12 -20.63 19.69
C LEU A 101 4.19 -21.30 20.55
N THR A 102 3.92 -22.54 20.95
CA THR A 102 4.90 -23.39 21.64
C THR A 102 5.98 -23.84 20.65
N ARG A 103 7.13 -24.30 21.17
CA ARG A 103 8.21 -24.85 20.35
C ARG A 103 7.72 -26.02 19.47
N GLU A 104 6.85 -26.86 20.02
CA GLU A 104 6.23 -27.97 19.31
C GLU A 104 5.31 -27.50 18.19
N ALA A 105 4.42 -26.54 18.47
CA ALA A 105 3.53 -25.96 17.46
C ALA A 105 4.31 -25.34 16.29
N ARG A 106 5.39 -24.58 16.58
CA ARG A 106 6.26 -24.01 15.52
C ARG A 106 6.85 -25.09 14.61
N LYS A 107 7.29 -26.21 15.19
CA LYS A 107 7.81 -27.35 14.41
C LYS A 107 6.71 -27.97 13.54
N LYS A 108 5.49 -28.12 14.06
CA LYS A 108 4.36 -28.73 13.34
C LYS A 108 3.83 -27.87 12.20
N ILE A 109 3.88 -26.53 12.30
CA ILE A 109 3.38 -25.65 11.24
C ILE A 109 4.42 -25.32 10.17
N TRP A 110 5.71 -25.52 10.42
CA TRP A 110 6.78 -25.25 9.44
C TRP A 110 6.58 -25.95 8.08
N PRO A 111 6.12 -27.22 8.01
CA PRO A 111 5.83 -27.89 6.73
C PRO A 111 4.87 -27.11 5.82
N VAL A 112 3.91 -26.36 6.37
CA VAL A 112 3.01 -25.49 5.60
C VAL A 112 3.81 -24.46 4.79
N PHE A 113 4.74 -23.78 5.44
CA PHE A 113 5.58 -22.75 4.80
C PHE A 113 6.59 -23.34 3.81
N GLN A 114 7.13 -24.51 4.14
CA GLN A 114 8.03 -25.23 3.25
C GLN A 114 7.31 -25.69 1.97
N GLU A 115 6.10 -26.25 2.10
CA GLU A 115 5.27 -26.65 0.95
C GLU A 115 4.91 -25.44 0.09
N TYR A 116 4.49 -24.33 0.72
CA TYR A 116 4.17 -23.12 -0.04
C TYR A 116 5.35 -22.63 -0.89
N ARG A 117 6.55 -22.55 -0.30
CA ARG A 117 7.76 -22.14 -1.00
C ARG A 117 8.16 -23.15 -2.10
N ALA A 118 8.05 -24.45 -1.83
CA ALA A 118 8.36 -25.49 -2.79
C ALA A 118 7.45 -25.38 -4.02
N ARG A 119 6.15 -25.19 -3.83
CA ARG A 119 5.17 -25.00 -4.90
C ARG A 119 5.43 -23.74 -5.73
N LEU A 120 5.75 -22.62 -5.07
CA LEU A 120 6.13 -21.41 -5.79
C LEU A 120 7.35 -21.67 -6.68
N ASN A 121 8.40 -22.31 -6.15
CA ASN A 121 9.59 -22.65 -6.91
C ASN A 121 9.31 -23.61 -8.08
N GLU A 122 8.50 -24.66 -7.88
CA GLU A 122 8.08 -25.60 -8.93
C GLU A 122 7.35 -24.90 -10.08
N GLN A 123 6.53 -23.90 -9.75
CA GLN A 123 5.82 -23.09 -10.74
C GLN A 123 6.70 -22.00 -11.37
N GLY A 124 7.98 -21.88 -10.98
CA GLY A 124 8.84 -20.79 -11.42
C GLY A 124 8.38 -19.42 -10.93
N LYS A 125 7.65 -19.37 -9.82
CA LYS A 125 7.04 -18.16 -9.25
C LYS A 125 7.75 -17.73 -7.96
N LYS A 126 7.72 -16.44 -7.66
CA LYS A 126 8.18 -15.88 -6.38
C LYS A 126 7.24 -14.79 -5.89
N GLU A 127 7.21 -14.58 -4.57
CA GLU A 127 6.51 -13.41 -4.03
C GLU A 127 7.34 -12.14 -4.27
N TYR A 128 6.67 -11.01 -4.31
CA TYR A 128 7.31 -9.72 -4.56
C TYR A 128 8.49 -9.42 -3.60
N VAL A 129 8.36 -9.77 -2.32
CA VAL A 129 9.43 -9.56 -1.33
C VAL A 129 10.69 -10.37 -1.68
N ASP A 130 10.55 -11.55 -2.28
CA ASP A 130 11.69 -12.35 -2.73
C ASP A 130 12.41 -11.67 -3.90
N LEU A 131 11.67 -11.02 -4.81
CA LEU A 131 12.26 -10.27 -5.93
C LEU A 131 13.07 -9.08 -5.47
N LEU A 132 12.60 -8.37 -4.44
CA LEU A 132 13.36 -7.29 -3.80
C LEU A 132 14.69 -7.81 -3.25
N ARG A 133 14.68 -8.97 -2.57
CA ARG A 133 15.89 -9.60 -2.03
C ARG A 133 16.84 -10.04 -3.14
N ASP A 134 16.32 -10.67 -4.19
CA ASP A 134 17.12 -11.16 -5.31
C ASP A 134 17.76 -9.99 -6.08
N ALA A 135 17.00 -8.93 -6.35
CA ALA A 135 17.51 -7.74 -7.01
C ALA A 135 18.62 -7.08 -6.19
N ARG A 136 18.40 -6.90 -4.88
CA ARG A 136 19.42 -6.39 -3.95
C ARG A 136 20.65 -7.28 -3.92
N GLY A 137 20.47 -8.60 -3.84
CA GLY A 137 21.55 -9.58 -3.84
C GLY A 137 22.38 -9.54 -5.12
N LEU A 138 21.75 -9.37 -6.29
CA LEU A 138 22.43 -9.21 -7.57
C LEU A 138 23.24 -7.91 -7.65
N ILE A 139 22.65 -6.79 -7.20
CA ILE A 139 23.35 -5.50 -7.15
C ILE A 139 24.62 -5.62 -6.30
N GLN A 140 24.49 -6.22 -5.11
CA GLN A 140 25.60 -6.37 -4.17
C GLN A 140 26.67 -7.36 -4.65
N SER A 141 26.27 -8.56 -5.09
CA SER A 141 27.20 -9.61 -5.50
C SER A 141 27.97 -9.30 -6.77
N LYS A 142 27.35 -8.59 -7.73
CA LYS A 142 27.99 -8.18 -8.99
C LYS A 142 28.64 -6.79 -8.91
N GLY A 143 28.49 -6.07 -7.79
CA GLY A 143 28.99 -4.69 -7.65
C GLY A 143 28.36 -3.72 -8.66
N ILE A 144 27.09 -3.91 -9.01
CA ILE A 144 26.41 -3.08 -10.00
C ILE A 144 26.20 -1.69 -9.42
N THR A 145 26.75 -0.68 -10.10
CA THR A 145 26.45 0.72 -9.79
C THR A 145 25.26 1.16 -10.64
N LEU A 146 24.16 1.52 -9.99
CA LEU A 146 22.99 2.07 -10.69
C LEU A 146 23.20 3.55 -11.01
N PRO A 147 22.55 4.09 -12.06
CA PRO A 147 22.74 5.47 -12.51
C PRO A 147 21.97 6.50 -11.65
N TYR A 148 21.75 6.23 -10.36
CA TYR A 148 20.99 7.11 -9.47
C TYR A 148 21.90 7.83 -8.49
N ARG A 149 21.84 9.17 -8.51
CA ARG A 149 22.49 10.03 -7.52
C ARG A 149 21.61 10.29 -6.29
N ALA A 150 20.30 10.23 -6.47
CA ALA A 150 19.30 10.43 -5.43
C ALA A 150 18.04 9.63 -5.73
N VAL A 151 17.33 9.19 -4.68
CA VAL A 151 16.00 8.56 -4.79
C VAL A 151 15.00 9.31 -3.92
N ILE A 152 13.85 9.64 -4.51
CA ILE A 152 12.70 10.21 -3.82
C ILE A 152 11.67 9.10 -3.64
N VAL A 153 11.28 8.86 -2.39
CA VAL A 153 10.31 7.84 -2.01
C VAL A 153 9.03 8.53 -1.56
N ASP A 154 7.94 8.21 -2.22
CA ASP A 154 6.59 8.64 -1.84
C ASP A 154 5.82 7.47 -1.21
N GLU A 155 4.81 7.76 -0.39
CA GLU A 155 3.97 6.77 0.31
C GLU A 155 4.78 5.74 1.12
N ALA A 156 5.85 6.19 1.77
CA ALA A 156 6.81 5.34 2.48
C ALA A 156 6.18 4.43 3.56
N GLN A 157 5.03 4.81 4.11
CA GLN A 157 4.30 4.03 5.12
C GLN A 157 3.76 2.70 4.59
N ASP A 158 3.65 2.52 3.27
CA ASP A 158 3.16 1.29 2.65
C ASP A 158 4.32 0.34 2.25
N LEU A 159 5.58 0.76 2.41
CA LEU A 159 6.75 -0.03 2.05
C LEU A 159 7.19 -1.00 3.15
N SER A 160 7.63 -2.18 2.74
CA SER A 160 8.22 -3.19 3.63
C SER A 160 9.69 -2.88 3.96
N ALA A 161 10.24 -3.52 5.00
CA ALA A 161 11.66 -3.38 5.34
C ALA A 161 12.60 -3.78 4.18
N GLU A 162 12.27 -4.84 3.43
CA GLU A 162 13.06 -5.24 2.26
C GLU A 162 12.97 -4.21 1.13
N ALA A 163 11.83 -3.53 0.96
CA ALA A 163 11.71 -2.44 -0.01
C ALA A 163 12.65 -1.28 0.33
N PHE A 164 12.72 -0.88 1.61
CA PHE A 164 13.69 0.14 2.04
C PHE A 164 15.14 -0.31 1.88
N ARG A 165 15.47 -1.57 2.22
CA ARG A 165 16.82 -2.11 1.99
C ARG A 165 17.18 -2.12 0.51
N MET A 166 16.22 -2.43 -0.36
CA MET A 166 16.40 -2.36 -1.81
C MET A 166 16.65 -0.91 -2.25
N ILE A 167 15.80 0.04 -1.85
CA ILE A 167 15.97 1.47 -2.16
C ILE A 167 17.33 1.99 -1.69
N ARG A 168 17.76 1.62 -0.48
CA ARG A 168 19.08 2.01 0.03
C ARG A 168 20.21 1.44 -0.81
N ALA A 169 20.08 0.22 -1.32
CA ALA A 169 21.05 -0.39 -2.23
C ALA A 169 21.05 0.25 -3.63
N MET A 170 20.01 1.01 -4.00
CA MET A 170 19.94 1.65 -5.32
C MET A 170 20.82 2.89 -5.46
N VAL A 171 21.24 3.50 -4.36
CA VAL A 171 21.98 4.77 -4.36
C VAL A 171 23.13 4.72 -3.34
N PRO A 172 24.35 5.16 -3.70
CA PRO A 172 25.45 5.29 -2.73
C PRO A 172 25.12 6.25 -1.60
N GLU A 173 25.69 6.02 -0.42
CA GLU A 173 25.51 6.93 0.71
C GLU A 173 26.21 8.28 0.44
N ALA A 174 25.44 9.36 0.44
CA ALA A 174 25.94 10.70 0.19
C ALA A 174 24.97 11.76 0.71
N ALA A 175 25.39 13.03 0.73
CA ALA A 175 24.46 14.13 0.98
C ALA A 175 23.34 14.15 -0.08
N ASN A 176 22.10 14.30 0.38
CA ASN A 176 20.87 14.36 -0.43
C ASN A 176 20.67 13.13 -1.34
N ASP A 177 21.04 11.94 -0.85
CA ASP A 177 20.90 10.69 -1.56
C ASP A 177 19.49 10.07 -1.46
N LEU A 178 18.79 10.26 -0.34
CA LEU A 178 17.43 9.78 -0.12
C LEU A 178 16.54 10.91 0.43
N PHE A 179 15.36 11.04 -0.15
CA PHE A 179 14.28 11.87 0.38
C PHE A 179 13.01 11.03 0.51
N ILE A 180 12.51 10.87 1.74
CA ILE A 180 11.41 9.95 2.04
C ILE A 180 10.22 10.74 2.56
N VAL A 181 9.07 10.53 1.92
CA VAL A 181 7.79 11.13 2.28
C VAL A 181 6.82 10.01 2.64
N GLY A 182 6.10 10.17 3.75
CA GLY A 182 5.05 9.25 4.15
C GLY A 182 4.21 9.80 5.29
N ASP A 183 3.04 9.20 5.50
CA ASP A 183 2.10 9.54 6.57
C ASP A 183 1.73 8.28 7.36
N ALA A 184 2.18 8.21 8.62
CA ALA A 184 1.92 7.10 9.52
C ALA A 184 0.41 6.83 9.72
N HIS A 185 -0.41 7.89 9.71
CA HIS A 185 -1.86 7.79 9.92
C HIS A 185 -2.58 7.16 8.71
N GLN A 186 -1.97 7.18 7.54
CA GLN A 186 -2.51 6.61 6.29
C GLN A 186 -1.94 5.23 5.98
N ARG A 187 -1.37 4.55 6.97
CA ARG A 187 -0.84 3.20 6.80
C ARG A 187 -1.97 2.20 6.61
N ILE A 188 -2.13 1.71 5.38
CA ILE A 188 -3.12 0.67 5.06
C ILE A 188 -2.51 -0.72 5.24
N TYR A 189 -1.23 -0.88 4.89
CA TYR A 189 -0.50 -2.14 5.01
C TYR A 189 0.19 -2.25 6.37
N ARG A 190 0.11 -3.41 7.03
CA ARG A 190 0.56 -3.58 8.44
C ARG A 190 2.08 -3.73 8.61
N TYR A 191 2.88 -3.04 7.82
CA TYR A 191 4.34 -3.03 8.02
C TYR A 191 4.69 -2.06 9.15
N ARG A 192 5.43 -2.53 10.16
CA ARG A 192 6.12 -1.67 11.14
C ARG A 192 7.60 -1.77 10.85
N VAL A 193 8.18 -0.73 10.27
CA VAL A 193 9.58 -0.73 9.80
C VAL A 193 10.35 0.34 10.54
N SER A 194 11.52 -0.03 11.07
CA SER A 194 12.53 0.94 11.51
C SER A 194 13.47 1.23 10.35
N LEU A 195 13.50 2.49 9.89
CA LEU A 195 14.37 2.91 8.78
C LEU A 195 15.86 2.72 9.12
N GLY A 196 16.25 2.96 10.37
CA GLY A 196 17.62 2.71 10.85
C GLY A 196 18.05 1.26 10.67
N GLN A 197 17.16 0.29 10.92
CA GLN A 197 17.42 -1.14 10.68
C GLN A 197 17.49 -1.52 9.19
N CYS A 198 17.09 -0.60 8.30
CA CYS A 198 17.21 -0.72 6.86
C CYS A 198 18.45 0.00 6.30
N GLY A 199 19.31 0.54 7.16
CA GLY A 199 20.50 1.31 6.77
C GLY A 199 20.16 2.74 6.34
N ILE A 200 19.04 3.29 6.79
CA ILE A 200 18.60 4.65 6.46
C ILE A 200 18.53 5.47 7.76
N ASP A 201 19.53 6.34 7.99
CA ASP A 201 19.59 7.17 9.20
C ASP A 201 18.87 8.50 9.01
N ILE A 202 17.65 8.65 9.54
CA ILE A 202 16.87 9.89 9.45
C ILE A 202 16.97 10.78 10.71
N ARG A 203 17.77 10.40 11.71
CA ARG A 203 17.79 11.08 13.02
C ARG A 203 18.18 12.55 12.87
N GLY A 204 17.37 13.44 13.43
CA GLY A 204 17.56 14.89 13.35
C GLY A 204 17.29 15.49 11.96
N ARG A 205 16.85 14.71 10.97
CA ARG A 205 16.60 15.15 9.59
C ARG A 205 15.12 15.18 9.21
N GLY A 206 14.24 14.69 10.09
CA GLY A 206 12.79 14.66 9.86
C GLY A 206 12.13 16.03 10.00
N LYS A 207 11.12 16.28 9.15
CA LYS A 207 10.24 17.46 9.27
C LYS A 207 8.79 17.02 9.12
N LYS A 208 7.93 17.39 10.07
CA LYS A 208 6.49 17.14 10.01
C LYS A 208 5.78 18.31 9.30
N LEU A 209 4.99 18.00 8.29
CA LEU A 209 4.09 18.96 7.66
C LEU A 209 2.76 18.97 8.42
N ARG A 210 2.33 20.15 8.87
CA ARG A 210 1.18 20.31 9.77
C ARG A 210 -0.03 20.98 9.12
N ILE A 211 0.17 21.64 7.99
CA ILE A 211 -0.89 22.38 7.30
C ILE A 211 -1.50 21.47 6.24
N ASN A 212 -2.81 21.24 6.35
CA ASN A 212 -3.60 20.51 5.37
C ASN A 212 -4.23 21.51 4.40
N TYR A 213 -3.91 21.34 3.12
CA TYR A 213 -4.42 22.16 2.02
C TYR A 213 -5.56 21.49 1.23
N ARG A 214 -5.87 20.22 1.53
CA ARG A 214 -6.83 19.39 0.79
C ARG A 214 -8.24 19.44 1.39
N THR A 215 -8.36 19.22 2.69
CA THR A 215 -9.67 19.07 3.34
C THR A 215 -10.00 20.25 4.24
N THR A 216 -11.28 20.59 4.34
CA THR A 216 -11.74 21.61 5.30
C THR A 216 -11.48 21.19 6.74
N ASP A 217 -11.47 22.16 7.66
CA ASP A 217 -11.26 21.89 9.08
C ASP A 217 -12.35 20.99 9.67
N GLU A 218 -13.59 21.09 9.17
CA GLU A 218 -14.71 20.26 9.62
C GLU A 218 -14.54 18.79 9.21
N ILE A 219 -14.12 18.53 7.97
CA ILE A 219 -13.79 17.17 7.49
C ILE A 219 -12.61 16.61 8.28
N ARG A 220 -11.56 17.43 8.48
CA ARG A 220 -10.37 17.04 9.25
C ARG A 220 -10.74 16.66 10.69
N ARG A 221 -11.50 17.50 11.39
CA ARG A 221 -11.95 17.25 12.77
C ARG A 221 -12.77 15.97 12.87
N TYR A 222 -13.71 15.78 11.93
CA TYR A 222 -14.52 14.56 11.89
C TYR A 222 -13.66 13.31 11.71
N ALA A 223 -12.70 13.34 10.78
CA ALA A 223 -11.80 12.22 10.54
C ALA A 223 -10.87 11.95 11.75
N VAL A 224 -10.34 12.99 12.38
CA VAL A 224 -9.49 12.88 13.58
C VAL A 224 -10.27 12.31 14.77
N ALA A 225 -11.51 12.75 15.00
CA ALA A 225 -12.36 12.24 16.07
C ALA A 225 -12.64 10.73 15.95
N LEU A 226 -12.67 10.18 14.72
CA LEU A 226 -12.78 8.72 14.51
C LEU A 226 -11.51 7.95 14.92
N LEU A 227 -10.37 8.64 15.03
CA LEU A 227 -9.08 8.08 15.43
C LEU A 227 -8.74 8.33 16.91
N GLU A 228 -9.41 9.28 17.56
CA GLU A 228 -9.20 9.57 18.98
C GLU A 228 -9.46 8.31 19.85
N GLY A 229 -8.53 8.02 20.76
CA GLY A 229 -8.55 6.80 21.59
C GLY A 229 -7.87 5.58 20.96
N ARG A 230 -7.21 5.71 19.80
CA ARG A 230 -6.37 4.66 19.20
C ARG A 230 -4.88 5.00 19.30
N ASP A 231 -4.05 4.05 19.70
CA ASP A 231 -2.60 4.20 19.73
C ASP A 231 -2.03 4.20 18.29
N ILE A 232 -1.33 5.28 17.91
CA ILE A 232 -0.72 5.44 16.58
C ILE A 232 0.77 5.72 16.73
N ASP A 233 1.56 4.90 16.03
CA ASP A 233 3.03 4.90 15.99
C ASP A 233 3.52 5.83 14.87
N ASP A 234 4.40 6.79 15.19
CA ASP A 234 4.85 7.88 14.31
C ASP A 234 5.88 7.48 13.24
N LEU A 235 5.96 6.18 12.89
CA LEU A 235 6.98 5.56 12.03
C LEU A 235 8.38 5.45 12.66
N ASP A 236 8.59 5.93 13.89
CA ASP A 236 9.86 5.84 14.63
C ASP A 236 9.69 5.22 16.04
N GLY A 237 8.53 4.64 16.35
CA GLY A 237 8.23 4.04 17.66
C GLY A 237 7.85 5.06 18.74
N GLY A 238 7.63 6.33 18.37
CA GLY A 238 7.07 7.36 19.22
C GLY A 238 5.54 7.42 19.14
N ALA A 239 4.90 7.99 20.17
CA ALA A 239 3.47 8.30 20.12
C ALA A 239 3.27 9.65 19.42
N ASP A 240 2.54 9.67 18.31
CA ASP A 240 2.23 10.95 17.65
C ASP A 240 1.15 11.68 18.46
N GLN A 241 1.49 12.85 18.99
CA GLN A 241 0.48 13.75 19.54
C GLN A 241 -0.15 14.48 18.36
N GLN A 242 -1.42 14.19 18.05
CA GLN A 242 -2.22 14.84 16.98
C GLN A 242 -2.36 16.39 17.14
N LYS A 243 -1.69 16.99 18.12
CA LYS A 243 -1.64 18.44 18.36
C LYS A 243 -0.89 19.15 17.23
N GLY A 244 -1.65 19.91 16.43
CA GLY A 244 -1.09 20.92 15.53
C GLY A 244 -1.39 20.73 14.05
N TYR A 245 -2.16 19.72 13.64
CA TYR A 245 -2.72 19.69 12.29
C TYR A 245 -3.76 20.80 12.13
N VAL A 246 -3.66 21.59 11.06
CA VAL A 246 -4.57 22.71 10.79
C VAL A 246 -4.96 22.68 9.32
N SER A 247 -6.26 22.73 9.04
CA SER A 247 -6.77 23.03 7.70
C SER A 247 -6.97 24.54 7.56
N LEU A 248 -6.61 25.11 6.42
CA LEU A 248 -6.80 26.54 6.15
C LEU A 248 -8.19 26.87 5.59
N THR A 249 -8.92 25.87 5.11
CA THR A 249 -10.23 26.02 4.49
C THR A 249 -11.34 25.56 5.43
N HIS A 250 -12.51 26.17 5.28
CA HIS A 250 -13.73 25.87 6.05
C HIS A 250 -14.88 25.55 5.10
N GLY A 251 -15.78 24.68 5.53
CA GLY A 251 -16.98 24.29 4.79
C GLY A 251 -18.06 23.70 5.68
N GLY A 252 -19.03 23.03 5.06
CA GLY A 252 -20.06 22.30 5.79
C GLY A 252 -19.48 21.08 6.52
N PRO A 253 -20.05 20.69 7.67
CA PRO A 253 -19.66 19.46 8.34
C PRO A 253 -20.03 18.22 7.49
N PRO A 254 -19.27 17.11 7.61
CA PRO A 254 -19.65 15.85 6.98
C PRO A 254 -21.06 15.43 7.37
N LEU A 255 -21.85 15.03 6.36
CA LEU A 255 -23.20 14.52 6.56
C LEU A 255 -23.15 13.01 6.82
N VAL A 256 -23.70 12.57 7.95
CA VAL A 256 -23.85 11.14 8.28
C VAL A 256 -25.34 10.80 8.25
N LYS A 257 -25.72 9.86 7.38
CA LYS A 257 -27.11 9.36 7.27
C LYS A 257 -27.13 7.83 7.22
N GLY A 258 -28.08 7.25 7.95
CA GLY A 258 -28.46 5.84 7.81
C GLY A 258 -29.78 5.74 7.06
N PHE A 259 -29.93 4.68 6.27
CA PHE A 259 -31.12 4.40 5.47
C PHE A 259 -31.67 3.02 5.81
N ALA A 260 -32.99 2.82 5.69
CA ALA A 260 -33.60 1.54 5.99
C ALA A 260 -33.42 0.52 4.86
N SER A 261 -33.13 1.00 3.65
CA SER A 261 -32.86 0.16 2.48
C SER A 261 -31.84 0.78 1.54
N PHE A 262 -31.23 -0.07 0.71
CA PHE A 262 -30.32 0.38 -0.35
C PHE A 262 -31.04 1.29 -1.37
N GLY A 263 -32.32 1.06 -1.64
CA GLY A 263 -33.11 1.91 -2.54
C GLY A 263 -33.28 3.34 -2.01
N GLU A 264 -33.52 3.51 -0.71
CA GLU A 264 -33.58 4.82 -0.07
C GLU A 264 -32.23 5.56 -0.12
N GLU A 265 -31.14 4.84 0.10
CA GLU A 265 -29.78 5.37 0.00
C GLU A 265 -29.49 5.87 -1.43
N ILE A 266 -29.84 5.09 -2.45
CA ILE A 266 -29.69 5.50 -3.86
C ILE A 266 -30.56 6.72 -4.19
N ALA A 267 -31.81 6.77 -3.72
CA ALA A 267 -32.69 7.92 -3.94
C ALA A 267 -32.12 9.20 -3.32
N PHE A 268 -31.54 9.10 -2.12
CA PHE A 268 -30.84 10.21 -1.48
C PHE A 268 -29.59 10.62 -2.26
N LEU A 269 -28.74 9.67 -2.65
CA LEU A 269 -27.53 9.95 -3.42
C LEU A 269 -27.85 10.65 -4.73
N LYS A 270 -28.88 10.19 -5.47
CA LYS A 270 -29.36 10.85 -6.69
C LYS A 270 -29.68 12.32 -6.44
N GLY A 271 -30.54 12.62 -5.49
CA GLY A 271 -30.93 14.00 -5.18
C GLY A 271 -29.76 14.86 -4.71
N HIS A 272 -28.81 14.26 -3.98
CA HIS A 272 -27.61 14.96 -3.52
C HIS A 272 -26.65 15.28 -4.67
N ILE A 273 -26.40 14.33 -5.56
CA ILE A 273 -25.56 14.51 -6.76
C ILE A 273 -26.17 15.56 -7.69
N GLU A 274 -27.49 15.50 -7.95
CA GLU A 274 -28.20 16.52 -8.74
C GLU A 274 -28.06 17.92 -8.13
N GLY A 275 -28.09 18.01 -6.80
CA GLY A 275 -27.83 19.25 -6.07
C GLY A 275 -26.42 19.78 -6.31
N LEU A 276 -25.40 18.93 -6.13
CA LEU A 276 -24.00 19.31 -6.35
C LEU A 276 -23.75 19.77 -7.79
N VAL A 277 -24.31 19.07 -8.78
CA VAL A 277 -24.20 19.46 -10.20
C VAL A 277 -24.89 20.79 -10.47
N ARG A 278 -26.05 21.03 -9.85
CA ARG A 278 -26.75 22.32 -9.94
C ARG A 278 -25.93 23.47 -9.35
N ASP A 279 -25.19 23.19 -8.28
CA ASP A 279 -24.29 24.13 -7.61
C ASP A 279 -22.93 24.30 -8.35
N GLY A 280 -22.76 23.65 -9.51
CA GLY A 280 -21.62 23.83 -10.41
C GLY A 280 -20.52 22.78 -10.29
N ALA A 281 -20.72 21.70 -9.51
CA ALA A 281 -19.76 20.60 -9.47
C ALA A 281 -19.80 19.79 -10.77
N ALA A 282 -18.63 19.44 -11.30
CA ALA A 282 -18.52 18.51 -12.42
C ALA A 282 -18.78 17.07 -11.94
N LEU A 283 -19.26 16.19 -12.82
CA LEU A 283 -19.52 14.80 -12.43
C LEU A 283 -18.22 14.07 -12.05
N GLU A 284 -17.13 14.38 -12.75
CA GLU A 284 -15.79 13.85 -12.50
C GLU A 284 -15.19 14.29 -11.16
N SER A 285 -15.68 15.37 -10.53
CA SER A 285 -15.27 15.79 -9.18
C SER A 285 -16.06 15.10 -8.07
N ILE A 286 -17.01 14.23 -8.41
CA ILE A 286 -17.81 13.48 -7.44
C ILE A 286 -17.32 12.03 -7.42
N CYS A 287 -16.96 11.54 -6.23
CA CYS A 287 -16.51 10.16 -6.02
C CYS A 287 -17.39 9.41 -5.01
N VAL A 288 -17.90 8.25 -5.43
CA VAL A 288 -18.58 7.26 -4.59
C VAL A 288 -17.61 6.16 -4.21
N VAL A 289 -17.36 6.03 -2.90
CA VAL A 289 -16.37 5.10 -2.34
C VAL A 289 -17.08 4.01 -1.55
N ALA A 290 -16.79 2.75 -1.85
CA ALA A 290 -17.33 1.61 -1.11
C ALA A 290 -16.24 0.66 -0.60
N ARG A 291 -16.57 -0.20 0.37
CA ARG A 291 -15.61 -1.10 1.00
C ARG A 291 -15.14 -2.23 0.08
N THR A 292 -16.06 -2.79 -0.72
CA THR A 292 -15.82 -3.98 -1.55
C THR A 292 -16.19 -3.73 -3.01
N LYS A 293 -15.60 -4.53 -3.92
CA LYS A 293 -15.89 -4.46 -5.36
C LYS A 293 -17.38 -4.73 -5.67
N HIS A 294 -17.96 -5.72 -5.01
CA HIS A 294 -19.39 -6.01 -5.12
C HIS A 294 -20.29 -4.81 -4.80
N LEU A 295 -19.94 -4.02 -3.76
CA LEU A 295 -20.69 -2.81 -3.44
C LEU A 295 -20.51 -1.75 -4.52
N VAL A 296 -19.27 -1.52 -4.99
CA VAL A 296 -18.99 -0.60 -6.11
C VAL A 296 -19.84 -0.93 -7.34
N ASP A 297 -19.94 -2.22 -7.70
CA ASP A 297 -20.75 -2.68 -8.82
C ASP A 297 -22.24 -2.42 -8.62
N GLY A 298 -22.75 -2.65 -7.40
CA GLY A 298 -24.13 -2.35 -7.03
C GLY A 298 -24.46 -0.86 -7.17
N TYR A 299 -23.59 0.02 -6.64
CA TYR A 299 -23.77 1.47 -6.76
C TYR A 299 -23.68 1.95 -8.22
N ALA A 300 -22.72 1.42 -8.99
CA ALA A 300 -22.55 1.78 -10.39
C ALA A 300 -23.83 1.46 -11.20
N ALA A 301 -24.39 0.26 -11.05
CA ALA A 301 -25.59 -0.15 -11.77
C ALA A 301 -26.81 0.73 -11.43
N GLN A 302 -26.98 1.08 -10.16
CA GLN A 302 -28.09 1.94 -9.72
C GLN A 302 -27.93 3.39 -10.21
N LEU A 303 -26.73 3.95 -10.14
CA LEU A 303 -26.46 5.31 -10.63
C LEU A 303 -26.61 5.43 -12.15
N GLN A 304 -26.18 4.41 -12.90
CA GLN A 304 -26.43 4.32 -14.34
C GLN A 304 -27.93 4.25 -14.65
N THR A 305 -28.68 3.45 -13.90
CA THR A 305 -30.15 3.36 -14.03
C THR A 305 -30.82 4.69 -13.71
N ALA A 306 -30.26 5.47 -12.79
CA ALA A 306 -30.70 6.82 -12.46
C ALA A 306 -30.33 7.89 -13.52
N GLY A 307 -29.59 7.52 -14.57
CA GLY A 307 -29.23 8.39 -15.69
C GLY A 307 -27.85 9.06 -15.59
N PHE A 308 -27.02 8.68 -14.61
CA PHE A 308 -25.67 9.23 -14.48
C PHE A 308 -24.65 8.42 -15.28
N GLU A 309 -23.73 9.12 -15.93
CA GLU A 309 -22.49 8.50 -16.38
C GLU A 309 -21.62 8.14 -15.17
N THR A 310 -21.00 6.96 -15.23
CA THR A 310 -20.14 6.44 -14.16
C THR A 310 -18.80 6.01 -14.72
N TYR A 311 -17.73 6.26 -13.97
CA TYR A 311 -16.39 5.83 -14.29
C TYR A 311 -15.77 5.09 -13.11
N GLU A 312 -15.56 3.78 -13.26
CA GLU A 312 -14.88 2.98 -12.24
C GLU A 312 -13.36 3.19 -12.33
N ILE A 313 -12.74 3.56 -11.21
CA ILE A 313 -11.29 3.65 -11.08
C ILE A 313 -10.72 2.24 -10.89
N LYS A 314 -10.16 1.68 -11.97
CA LYS A 314 -9.56 0.34 -11.96
C LYS A 314 -8.17 0.33 -11.32
N ARG A 315 -7.75 -0.83 -10.81
CA ARG A 315 -6.40 -1.04 -10.24
C ARG A 315 -5.29 -0.93 -11.29
N ASN A 316 -5.55 -1.43 -12.49
CA ASN A 316 -4.51 -1.62 -13.53
C ASN A 316 -4.49 -0.50 -14.58
N ALA A 317 -5.13 0.64 -14.30
CA ALA A 317 -5.16 1.79 -15.19
C ALA A 317 -4.93 3.08 -14.40
N ALA A 318 -4.20 4.01 -15.01
CA ALA A 318 -4.16 5.39 -14.54
C ALA A 318 -5.58 5.98 -14.61
N GLU A 319 -5.90 6.83 -13.63
CA GLU A 319 -7.17 7.54 -13.67
C GLU A 319 -7.21 8.47 -14.89
N ARG A 320 -8.30 8.37 -15.64
CA ARG A 320 -8.55 9.20 -16.82
C ARG A 320 -9.37 10.42 -16.40
N ARG A 321 -8.69 11.47 -15.94
CA ARG A 321 -9.34 12.73 -15.53
C ARG A 321 -10.10 13.41 -16.67
N ASP A 322 -9.78 13.08 -17.93
CA ASP A 322 -10.46 13.52 -19.15
C ASP A 322 -11.85 12.90 -19.35
N LYS A 323 -12.17 11.80 -18.66
CA LYS A 323 -13.46 11.13 -18.83
C LYS A 323 -14.53 11.74 -17.94
N THR A 324 -15.70 11.98 -18.53
CA THR A 324 -16.91 12.37 -17.81
C THR A 324 -17.45 11.23 -16.94
N GLY A 325 -18.23 11.58 -15.92
CA GLY A 325 -18.98 10.64 -15.09
C GLY A 325 -18.47 10.49 -13.67
N ILE A 326 -19.39 10.10 -12.78
CA ILE A 326 -19.17 9.93 -11.35
C ILE A 326 -18.08 8.88 -11.13
N ARG A 327 -17.07 9.21 -10.34
CA ARG A 327 -15.98 8.28 -10.01
C ARG A 327 -16.48 7.23 -9.02
N LEU A 328 -16.24 5.96 -9.31
CA LEU A 328 -16.49 4.88 -8.36
C LEU A 328 -15.23 4.09 -8.06
N ALA A 329 -15.00 3.82 -6.78
CA ALA A 329 -13.78 3.17 -6.35
C ALA A 329 -13.96 2.44 -5.02
N THR A 330 -13.09 1.46 -4.78
CA THR A 330 -12.95 0.88 -3.44
C THR A 330 -12.15 1.83 -2.54
N MET A 331 -12.37 1.77 -1.23
CA MET A 331 -11.59 2.55 -0.24
C MET A 331 -10.07 2.44 -0.43
N HIS A 332 -9.58 1.25 -0.78
CA HIS A 332 -8.15 1.02 -1.04
C HIS A 332 -7.65 1.75 -2.28
N ARG A 333 -8.52 2.03 -3.26
CA ARG A 333 -8.13 2.62 -4.54
C ARG A 333 -8.12 4.13 -4.53
N VAL A 334 -8.95 4.78 -3.72
CA VAL A 334 -9.03 6.25 -3.64
C VAL A 334 -7.85 6.90 -2.91
N LYS A 335 -7.02 6.11 -2.22
CA LYS A 335 -5.83 6.66 -1.57
C LYS A 335 -4.92 7.34 -2.59
N GLY A 336 -4.53 8.58 -2.29
CA GLY A 336 -3.68 9.40 -3.15
C GLY A 336 -4.40 10.08 -4.31
N LEU A 337 -5.72 9.88 -4.47
CA LEU A 337 -6.52 10.54 -5.51
C LEU A 337 -7.24 11.77 -4.94
N GLU A 338 -7.53 12.72 -5.83
CA GLU A 338 -8.27 13.95 -5.54
C GLU A 338 -9.39 14.09 -6.57
N PHE A 339 -10.55 14.53 -6.11
CA PHE A 339 -11.77 14.69 -6.91
C PHE A 339 -12.32 16.10 -6.72
#